data_AF-G3T9R1-F1
#
_entry.id   AF-G3T9R1-F1
#
_cell.length_a   1.000
_cell.length_b   1.000
_cell.length_c   1.000
_cell.angle_alpha   90.00
_cell.angle_beta   90.00
_cell.angle_gamma   90.00
#
_symmetry.space_group_name_H-M   'P 1'
#
loop_
_entity.id
_entity.type
_entity.pdbx_description
1 polymer ?
#
loop_
_entity_poly.entity_id
_entity_poly.type
_entity_poly.pdbx_seq_one_letter_code
_entity_poly.pdbx_strand_id
1 'polypeptide(L)'
;MENGAVYRPTTEEAPGPARGARSGLSAYFSPGRLPWQQRALKGLQLLLSLLAFVCEEVVSQCTMCGGLYFFEFVSCSAFLLSLLILIVYCTPVYDHVDAEKVKSSDFYITLGTGIVFLLASIIFATTHDRTSAELAAVVFGFLASIMFLVDFSIMAYAKGQKDQLRKPEVTTRAGTLTEPLN
;
A
#
# COMPACT_ATOMS: atom_id res chain seq x y z
N MET A 1 -33.38 55.51 -29.97
CA MET A 1 -33.34 54.95 -28.60
C MET A 1 -34.48 53.95 -28.58
N GLU A 2 -34.29 52.64 -28.53
CA GLU A 2 -33.66 51.89 -27.44
C GLU A 2 -32.89 50.66 -27.99
N ASN A 3 -31.59 50.60 -27.72
CA ASN A 3 -30.77 49.40 -27.90
C ASN A 3 -30.95 48.52 -26.64
N GLY A 4 -31.89 47.58 -26.67
CA GLY A 4 -32.38 46.91 -25.47
C GLY A 4 -32.23 45.38 -25.41
N ALA A 5 -31.36 44.74 -26.19
CA ALA A 5 -31.27 43.26 -26.17
C ALA A 5 -29.85 42.70 -26.42
N VAL A 6 -28.81 43.29 -25.82
CA VAL A 6 -27.40 42.85 -25.98
C VAL A 6 -26.78 42.33 -24.68
N TYR A 7 -27.54 41.61 -23.85
CA TYR A 7 -26.97 40.76 -22.80
C TYR A 7 -27.79 39.48 -22.65
N ARG A 8 -27.26 38.37 -23.17
CA ARG A 8 -27.64 37.02 -22.74
C ARG A 8 -26.86 36.72 -21.45
N PRO A 9 -27.49 36.24 -20.37
CA PRO A 9 -26.75 35.72 -19.23
C PRO A 9 -26.10 34.38 -19.62
N THR A 10 -24.82 34.39 -19.95
CA THR A 10 -23.99 33.17 -20.07
C THR A 10 -23.26 32.89 -18.77
N THR A 11 -24.03 32.52 -17.74
CA THR A 11 -23.47 31.84 -16.57
C THR A 11 -24.52 30.88 -16.01
N GLU A 12 -24.83 29.81 -16.75
CA GLU A 12 -25.29 28.59 -16.10
C GLU A 12 -24.05 27.96 -15.47
N GLU A 13 -23.99 27.99 -14.14
CA GLU A 13 -23.06 27.15 -13.40
C GLU A 13 -23.33 25.70 -13.80
N ALA A 14 -22.29 24.99 -14.25
CA ALA A 14 -22.37 23.56 -14.51
C ALA A 14 -22.96 22.89 -13.25
N PRO A 15 -24.08 22.16 -13.35
CA PRO A 15 -24.58 21.41 -12.22
C PRO A 15 -23.57 20.30 -11.96
N GLY A 16 -22.66 20.57 -11.01
CA GLY A 16 -21.84 19.54 -10.40
C GLY A 16 -22.76 18.39 -9.97
N PRO A 17 -22.30 17.13 -10.05
CA PRO A 17 -23.18 16.00 -9.83
C PRO A 17 -23.78 16.07 -8.42
N ALA A 18 -25.06 16.45 -8.37
CA ALA A 18 -25.92 16.28 -7.22
C ALA A 18 -26.09 14.77 -6.99
N ARG A 19 -25.12 14.17 -6.30
CA ARG A 19 -25.24 12.83 -5.74
C ARG A 19 -25.41 12.95 -4.24
N GLY A 20 -26.69 12.85 -3.88
CA GLY A 20 -27.29 12.52 -2.59
C GLY A 20 -26.39 12.51 -1.36
N ALA A 21 -26.88 13.22 -0.33
CA ALA A 21 -26.53 13.05 1.06
C ALA A 21 -26.49 11.55 1.46
N ARG A 22 -25.33 10.93 1.33
CA ARG A 22 -25.00 9.63 1.90
C ARG A 22 -23.75 9.79 2.75
N SER A 23 -24.02 9.94 4.04
CA SER A 23 -23.19 9.54 5.18
C SER A 23 -21.73 10.02 5.18
N GLY A 24 -21.42 10.96 6.07
CA GLY A 24 -20.15 11.67 6.20
C GLY A 24 -18.89 10.84 6.45
N LEU A 25 -18.93 9.52 6.56
CA LEU A 25 -17.73 8.66 6.48
C LEU A 25 -17.45 8.12 5.07
N SER A 26 -18.49 7.92 4.25
CA SER A 26 -18.37 7.44 2.87
C SER A 26 -17.81 8.49 1.91
N ALA A 27 -17.81 9.77 2.31
CA ALA A 27 -17.21 10.85 1.54
C ALA A 27 -15.68 10.92 1.71
N TYR A 28 -15.16 10.53 2.89
CA TYR A 28 -13.70 10.51 3.15
C TYR A 28 -13.05 9.23 2.65
N PHE A 29 -13.70 8.07 2.83
CA PHE A 29 -13.24 6.81 2.28
C PHE A 29 -13.73 6.70 0.84
N SER A 30 -12.87 7.05 -0.12
CA SER A 30 -13.10 6.71 -1.53
C SER A 30 -12.35 5.41 -1.87
N PRO A 31 -12.96 4.22 -1.67
CA PRO A 31 -12.34 2.94 -2.00
C PRO A 31 -12.27 2.67 -3.52
N GLY A 32 -12.17 3.70 -4.36
CA GLY A 32 -12.15 3.55 -5.83
C GLY A 32 -10.77 3.51 -6.48
N ARG A 33 -9.72 4.01 -5.81
CA ARG A 33 -8.46 4.38 -6.48
C ARG A 33 -7.37 3.31 -6.62
N LEU A 34 -7.42 2.22 -5.84
CA LEU A 34 -6.49 1.10 -5.93
C LEU A 34 -7.25 -0.16 -6.35
N PRO A 35 -6.71 -1.03 -7.24
CA PRO A 35 -7.36 -2.29 -7.59
C PRO A 35 -7.72 -3.05 -6.31
N TRP A 36 -8.94 -3.59 -6.26
CA TRP A 36 -9.47 -4.32 -5.10
C TRP A 36 -8.49 -5.36 -4.56
N GLN A 37 -7.75 -6.02 -5.45
CA GLN A 37 -6.69 -6.97 -5.14
C GLN A 37 -5.60 -6.38 -4.25
N GLN A 38 -5.11 -5.17 -4.55
CA GLN A 38 -4.01 -4.56 -3.81
C GLN A 38 -4.48 -4.05 -2.43
N ARG A 39 -5.73 -3.60 -2.31
CA ARG A 39 -6.32 -3.32 -0.98
C ARG A 39 -6.51 -4.58 -0.15
N ALA A 40 -6.96 -5.67 -0.77
CA ALA A 40 -7.11 -6.94 -0.09
C ALA A 40 -5.75 -7.47 0.40
N LEU A 41 -4.69 -7.33 -0.41
CA LEU A 41 -3.32 -7.69 -0.01
C LEU A 41 -2.83 -6.87 1.18
N LYS A 42 -2.94 -5.53 1.12
CA LYS A 42 -2.58 -4.66 2.26
C LYS A 42 -3.39 -4.98 3.52
N GLY A 43 -4.68 -5.28 3.36
CA GLY A 43 -5.55 -5.71 4.46
C GLY A 43 -5.13 -7.06 5.06
N LEU A 44 -4.80 -8.04 4.22
CA LEU A 44 -4.35 -9.35 4.66
C LEU A 44 -2.98 -9.28 5.36
N GLN A 45 -2.08 -8.45 4.85
CA GLN A 45 -0.77 -8.18 5.44
C GLN A 45 -0.89 -7.52 6.83
N LEU A 46 -1.84 -6.60 6.98
CA LEU A 46 -2.19 -5.98 8.26
C LEU A 46 -2.77 -7.03 9.24
N LEU A 47 -3.68 -7.90 8.77
CA LEU A 47 -4.23 -8.99 9.58
C LEU A 47 -3.16 -9.98 10.03
N LEU A 48 -2.23 -10.37 9.15
CA LEU A 48 -1.19 -11.34 9.48
C LEU A 48 -0.11 -10.76 10.40
N SER A 49 0.25 -9.48 10.23
CA SER A 49 1.15 -8.79 11.17
C SER A 49 0.50 -8.60 12.54
N LEU A 50 -0.81 -8.32 12.59
CA LEU A 50 -1.58 -8.30 13.84
C LEU A 50 -1.65 -9.68 14.50
N LEU A 51 -1.92 -10.73 13.72
CA LEU A 51 -1.93 -12.12 14.22
C LEU A 51 -0.56 -12.52 14.78
N ALA A 52 0.53 -12.18 14.09
CA ALA A 52 1.88 -12.41 14.61
C ALA A 52 2.11 -11.69 15.94
N PHE A 53 1.70 -10.42 16.05
CA PHE A 53 1.79 -9.64 17.29
C PHE A 53 0.93 -10.23 18.43
N VAL A 54 -0.32 -10.60 18.16
CA VAL A 54 -1.22 -11.19 19.17
C VAL A 54 -0.73 -12.57 19.60
N CYS A 55 -0.21 -13.38 18.68
CA CYS A 55 0.37 -14.68 19.03
C CYS A 55 1.61 -14.55 19.91
N GLU A 56 2.40 -13.49 19.73
CA GLU A 56 3.56 -13.15 20.56
C GLU A 56 3.16 -12.72 21.97
N GLU A 57 2.20 -11.79 22.09
CA GLU A 57 1.73 -11.26 23.39
C GLU A 57 1.08 -12.35 24.27
N VAL A 58 0.54 -13.41 23.65
CA VAL A 58 -0.04 -14.56 24.34
C VAL A 58 1.03 -15.52 24.89
N VAL A 59 2.29 -15.41 24.46
CA VAL A 59 3.41 -16.20 25.00
C VAL A 59 3.83 -15.64 26.37
N SER A 60 3.31 -16.22 27.44
CA SER A 60 3.55 -15.76 28.83
C SER A 60 4.80 -16.35 29.50
N GLN A 61 5.59 -17.18 28.80
CA GLN A 61 6.75 -17.89 29.34
C GLN A 61 7.90 -17.86 28.33
N CYS A 62 8.96 -17.08 28.60
CA CYS A 62 10.15 -17.03 27.76
C CYS A 62 11.43 -17.15 28.59
N THR A 63 12.31 -18.04 28.15
CA THR A 63 13.63 -18.33 28.74
C THR A 63 14.74 -17.45 28.14
N MET A 64 14.54 -16.98 26.89
CA MET A 64 15.45 -16.13 26.11
C MET A 64 14.68 -14.93 25.52
N CYS A 65 14.26 -13.99 26.36
CA CYS A 65 13.37 -12.89 25.97
C CYS A 65 13.92 -11.94 24.87
N GLY A 66 15.22 -11.99 24.55
CA GLY A 66 15.83 -11.11 23.55
C GLY A 66 15.27 -11.29 22.13
N GLY A 67 14.98 -12.53 21.73
CA GLY A 67 14.40 -12.83 20.40
C GLY A 67 12.96 -12.32 20.27
N LEU A 68 12.16 -12.48 21.32
CA LEU A 68 10.78 -11.98 21.36
C LEU A 68 10.73 -10.46 21.28
N TYR A 69 11.47 -9.74 22.12
CA TYR A 69 11.42 -8.26 22.12
C TYR A 69 11.77 -7.65 20.77
N PHE A 70 12.72 -8.28 20.04
CA PHE A 70 13.05 -7.85 18.69
C PHE A 70 11.91 -8.12 17.70
N PHE A 71 11.29 -9.30 17.78
CA PHE A 71 10.17 -9.67 16.92
C PHE A 71 8.91 -8.84 17.22
N GLU A 72 8.63 -8.54 18.49
CA GLU A 72 7.57 -7.65 18.96
C GLU A 72 7.74 -6.24 18.39
N PHE A 73 8.93 -5.66 18.51
CA PHE A 73 9.22 -4.33 17.99
C PHE A 73 9.00 -4.26 16.47
N VAL A 74 9.51 -5.26 15.75
CA VAL A 74 9.41 -5.32 14.29
C VAL A 74 7.98 -5.58 13.84
N SER A 75 7.24 -6.47 14.52
CA SER A 75 5.85 -6.78 14.18
C SER A 75 4.90 -5.60 14.45
N CYS A 76 5.07 -4.92 15.58
CA CYS A 76 4.36 -3.69 15.90
C CYS A 76 4.64 -2.59 14.86
N SER A 77 5.92 -2.38 14.53
CA SER A 77 6.32 -1.41 13.52
C SER A 77 5.71 -1.73 12.14
N ALA A 78 5.74 -3.01 11.73
CA ALA A 78 5.18 -3.46 10.46
C ALA A 78 3.66 -3.30 10.40
N PHE A 79 2.96 -3.58 11.50
CA PHE A 79 1.53 -3.35 11.65
C PHE A 79 1.19 -1.86 11.52
N LEU A 80 1.88 -0.99 12.28
CA LEU A 80 1.64 0.45 12.26
C LEU A 80 1.94 1.07 10.88
N LEU A 81 3.02 0.63 10.22
CA LEU A 81 3.34 1.09 8.86
C LEU A 81 2.30 0.63 7.83
N SER A 82 1.83 -0.61 7.92
CA SER A 82 0.78 -1.14 7.04
C SER A 82 -0.54 -0.41 7.25
N LEU A 83 -0.90 -0.12 8.51
CA LEU A 83 -2.08 0.66 8.88
C LEU A 83 -1.96 2.10 8.37
N LEU A 84 -0.81 2.74 8.54
CA LEU A 84 -0.56 4.09 8.06
C LEU A 84 -0.72 4.18 6.54
N ILE A 85 -0.11 3.25 5.79
CA ILE A 85 -0.25 3.17 4.33
C ILE A 85 -1.71 3.00 3.94
N LEU A 86 -2.44 2.10 4.60
CA LEU A 86 -3.86 1.87 4.35
C LEU A 86 -4.68 3.15 4.58
N ILE A 87 -4.42 3.87 5.68
CA ILE A 87 -5.08 5.15 5.98
C ILE A 87 -4.78 6.18 4.89
N VAL A 88 -3.52 6.33 4.46
CA VAL A 88 -3.15 7.26 3.38
C VAL A 88 -3.88 6.92 2.08
N TYR A 89 -4.00 5.64 1.72
CA TYR A 89 -4.75 5.21 0.53
C TYR A 89 -6.27 5.37 0.66
N CYS A 90 -6.79 5.36 1.88
CA CYS A 90 -8.20 5.54 2.16
C CYS A 90 -8.61 7.01 2.28
N THR A 91 -7.68 7.90 2.61
CA THR A 91 -7.92 9.32 2.88
C THR A 91 -7.71 10.17 1.62
N PRO A 92 -8.43 11.29 1.43
CA PRO A 92 -8.19 12.23 0.32
C PRO A 92 -6.80 12.88 0.31
N VAL A 93 -5.98 12.69 1.35
CA VAL A 93 -4.58 13.13 1.38
C VAL A 93 -3.80 12.55 0.20
N TYR A 94 -4.16 11.37 -0.31
CA TYR A 94 -3.56 10.81 -1.53
C TYR A 94 -3.72 11.73 -2.76
N ASP A 95 -4.77 12.54 -2.85
CA ASP A 95 -4.97 13.46 -3.98
C ASP A 95 -4.09 14.71 -3.90
N HIS A 96 -3.64 15.06 -2.68
CA HIS A 96 -2.75 16.19 -2.46
C HIS A 96 -1.27 15.83 -2.64
N VAL A 97 -0.95 14.54 -2.68
CA VAL A 97 0.43 14.04 -2.82
C VAL A 97 0.56 13.34 -4.18
N ASP A 98 1.64 13.61 -4.91
CA ASP A 98 1.87 13.00 -6.22
C ASP A 98 1.74 11.46 -6.17
N ALA A 99 0.75 10.93 -6.89
CA ALA A 99 0.43 9.50 -6.91
C ALA A 99 1.65 8.61 -7.25
N GLU A 100 2.55 9.11 -8.09
CA GLU A 100 3.81 8.43 -8.45
C GLU A 100 4.77 8.32 -7.26
N LYS A 101 4.90 9.39 -6.46
CA LYS A 101 5.76 9.44 -5.27
C LYS A 101 5.21 8.57 -4.15
N VAL A 102 3.89 8.57 -3.96
CA VAL A 102 3.27 7.67 -2.97
C VAL A 102 3.48 6.22 -3.35
N LYS A 103 3.33 5.87 -4.64
CA LYS A 103 3.55 4.50 -5.11
C LYS A 103 5.01 4.04 -5.00
N SER A 104 5.98 4.92 -5.28
CA SER A 104 7.39 4.57 -5.08
C SER A 104 7.72 4.43 -3.60
N SER A 105 7.18 5.30 -2.74
CA SER A 105 7.33 5.20 -1.29
C SER A 105 6.76 3.90 -0.74
N ASP A 106 5.53 3.54 -1.12
CA ASP A 106 4.88 2.27 -0.72
C ASP A 106 5.73 1.05 -1.11
N PHE A 107 6.37 1.08 -2.28
CA PHE A 107 7.30 0.03 -2.70
C PHE A 107 8.51 -0.11 -1.76
N TYR A 108 9.16 1.00 -1.41
CA TYR A 108 10.32 0.99 -0.50
C TYR A 108 9.92 0.62 0.93
N ILE A 109 8.79 1.12 1.43
CA ILE A 109 8.30 0.79 2.78
C ILE A 109 7.97 -0.69 2.85
N THR A 110 7.24 -1.23 1.86
CA THR A 110 6.87 -2.66 1.83
C THR A 110 8.11 -3.55 1.71
N LEU A 111 9.10 -3.16 0.90
CA LEU A 111 10.37 -3.89 0.80
C LEU A 111 11.15 -3.87 2.12
N GLY A 112 11.33 -2.69 2.71
CA GLY A 112 12.08 -2.52 3.95
C GLY A 112 11.44 -3.27 5.12
N THR A 113 10.13 -3.11 5.29
CA THR A 113 9.35 -3.85 6.30
C THR A 113 9.41 -5.35 6.07
N GLY A 114 9.25 -5.83 4.84
CA GLY A 114 9.35 -7.25 4.52
C GLY A 114 10.71 -7.87 4.85
N ILE A 115 11.82 -7.18 4.55
CA ILE A 115 13.18 -7.65 4.87
C ILE A 115 13.39 -7.70 6.39
N VAL A 116 13.06 -6.62 7.10
CA VAL A 116 13.26 -6.55 8.56
C VAL A 116 12.38 -7.58 9.27
N PHE A 117 11.13 -7.76 8.81
CA PHE A 117 10.21 -8.76 9.36
C PHE A 117 10.66 -10.20 9.11
N LEU A 118 11.23 -10.48 7.92
CA LEU A 118 11.84 -11.78 7.61
C LEU A 118 13.04 -12.05 8.54
N LEU A 119 13.93 -11.07 8.72
CA LEU A 119 15.08 -11.21 9.62
C LEU A 119 14.63 -11.47 11.07
N ALA A 120 13.63 -10.72 11.54
CA ALA A 120 13.06 -10.94 12.87
C ALA A 120 12.48 -12.36 13.02
N SER A 121 11.77 -12.86 11.99
CA SER A 121 11.22 -14.22 11.97
C SER A 121 12.32 -15.29 12.02
N ILE A 122 13.44 -15.10 11.31
CA ILE A 122 14.58 -16.02 11.36
C ILE A 122 15.22 -16.03 12.75
N ILE A 123 15.49 -14.85 13.32
CA ILE A 123 16.11 -14.73 14.65
C ILE A 123 15.23 -15.41 15.69
N PHE A 124 13.92 -15.13 15.66
CA PHE A 124 12.94 -15.74 16.55
C PHE A 124 12.88 -17.28 16.37
N ALA A 125 12.84 -17.76 15.12
CA ALA A 125 12.87 -19.19 14.82
C ALA A 125 14.14 -19.90 15.31
N THR A 126 15.28 -19.21 15.38
CA THR A 126 16.53 -19.79 15.91
C THR A 126 16.65 -19.77 17.42
N THR A 127 15.81 -19.00 18.13
CA THR A 127 15.95 -18.73 19.57
C THR A 127 14.82 -19.29 20.45
N HIS A 128 13.74 -19.81 19.86
CA HIS A 128 12.59 -20.36 20.60
C HIS A 128 12.83 -21.75 21.23
N ASP A 129 12.16 -22.02 22.35
CA ASP A 129 12.25 -23.27 23.13
C ASP A 129 11.19 -24.31 22.75
N ARG A 130 10.65 -24.22 21.52
CA ARG A 130 9.65 -25.14 20.94
C ARG A 130 8.36 -25.27 21.74
N THR A 131 7.95 -24.22 22.45
CA THR A 131 6.61 -24.20 23.02
C THR A 131 5.56 -24.07 21.91
N SER A 132 4.33 -24.55 22.16
CA SER A 132 3.27 -24.52 21.15
C SER A 132 2.88 -23.09 20.72
N ALA A 133 3.01 -22.13 21.63
CA ALA A 133 2.69 -20.73 21.36
C ALA A 133 3.80 -20.04 20.54
N GLU A 134 5.07 -20.27 20.88
CA GLU A 134 6.21 -19.78 20.08
C GLU A 134 6.19 -20.37 18.67
N LEU A 135 5.89 -21.66 18.52
CA LEU A 135 5.78 -22.29 17.21
C LEU A 135 4.69 -21.63 16.35
N ALA A 136 3.55 -21.29 16.96
CA ALA A 136 2.48 -20.58 16.26
C ALA A 136 2.94 -19.18 15.80
N ALA A 137 3.59 -18.42 16.68
CA ALA A 137 4.15 -17.12 16.35
C ALA A 137 5.20 -17.20 15.21
N VAL A 138 6.08 -18.20 15.22
CA VAL A 138 7.03 -18.46 14.12
C VAL A 138 6.30 -18.73 12.80
N VAL A 139 5.28 -19.60 12.79
CA VAL A 139 4.52 -19.94 11.58
C VAL A 139 3.80 -18.73 11.02
N PHE A 140 3.14 -17.93 11.87
CA PHE A 140 2.49 -16.69 11.45
C PHE A 140 3.50 -15.64 10.99
N GLY A 141 4.68 -15.58 11.60
CA GLY A 141 5.80 -14.75 11.15
C GLY A 141 6.24 -15.10 9.72
N PHE A 142 6.48 -16.37 9.43
CA PHE A 142 6.83 -16.78 8.06
C PHE A 142 5.70 -16.53 7.06
N LEU A 143 4.45 -16.79 7.44
CA LEU A 143 3.28 -16.49 6.60
C LEU A 143 3.19 -15.00 6.27
N ALA A 144 3.37 -14.13 7.25
CA ALA A 144 3.41 -12.69 7.06
C ALA A 144 4.58 -12.29 6.14
N SER A 145 5.80 -12.81 6.38
CA SER A 145 6.96 -12.57 5.53
C SER A 145 6.71 -12.95 4.05
N ILE A 146 6.09 -14.10 3.81
CA ILE A 146 5.70 -14.53 2.46
C ILE A 146 4.70 -13.54 1.85
N MET A 147 3.71 -13.06 2.61
CA MET A 147 2.79 -12.05 2.10
C MET A 147 3.46 -10.72 1.76
N PHE A 148 4.40 -10.23 2.59
CA PHE A 148 5.21 -9.05 2.26
C PHE A 148 6.01 -9.26 0.96
N LEU A 149 6.59 -10.45 0.76
CA LEU A 149 7.33 -10.80 -0.46
C LEU A 149 6.41 -10.89 -1.69
N VAL A 150 5.21 -11.46 -1.54
CA VAL A 150 4.23 -11.55 -2.62
C VAL A 150 3.77 -10.15 -3.03
N ASP A 151 3.41 -9.27 -2.08
CA ASP A 151 3.02 -7.89 -2.38
C ASP A 151 4.16 -7.13 -3.09
N PHE A 152 5.39 -7.27 -2.59
CA PHE A 152 6.58 -6.72 -3.24
C PHE A 152 6.77 -7.24 -4.67
N SER A 153 6.65 -8.55 -4.88
CA SER A 153 6.82 -9.17 -6.19
C SER A 153 5.78 -8.66 -7.19
N ILE A 154 4.51 -8.59 -6.80
CA ILE A 154 3.41 -8.07 -7.63
C ILE A 154 3.69 -6.62 -8.02
N MET A 155 4.12 -5.79 -7.06
CA MET A 155 4.48 -4.40 -7.33
C MET A 155 5.69 -4.27 -8.27
N ALA A 156 6.71 -5.13 -8.10
CA ALA A 156 7.91 -5.17 -8.93
C ALA A 156 7.58 -5.60 -10.38
N TYR A 157 6.78 -6.65 -10.56
CA TYR A 157 6.31 -7.10 -11.87
C TYR A 157 5.48 -6.02 -12.56
N ALA A 158 4.57 -5.37 -11.83
CA ALA A 158 3.77 -4.28 -12.38
C ALA A 158 4.63 -3.06 -12.79
N LYS A 159 5.73 -2.78 -12.08
CA LYS A 159 6.67 -1.71 -12.45
C LYS A 159 7.49 -2.10 -13.68
N GLY A 160 8.02 -3.32 -13.72
CA GLY A 160 8.78 -3.84 -14.85
C GLY A 160 7.98 -3.83 -16.16
N GLN A 161 6.69 -4.18 -16.11
CA GLN A 161 5.81 -4.13 -17.28
C GLN A 161 5.58 -2.70 -17.79
N LYS A 162 5.46 -1.72 -16.88
CA LYS A 162 5.33 -0.30 -17.25
C LYS A 162 6.60 0.27 -17.88
N ASP A 163 7.77 -0.08 -17.34
CA ASP A 163 9.06 0.32 -17.92
C ASP A 163 9.26 -0.32 -19.30
N GLN A 164 8.84 -1.58 -19.46
CA GLN A 164 8.91 -2.25 -20.75
C GLN A 164 7.92 -1.68 -21.78
N LEU A 165 6.78 -1.12 -21.37
CA LEU A 165 5.82 -0.44 -22.26
C LEU A 165 6.24 1.00 -22.58
N ARG A 166 6.96 1.67 -21.69
CA ARG A 166 7.51 3.02 -21.93
C ARG A 166 8.71 3.00 -22.90
N LYS A 167 9.50 1.93 -22.89
CA LYS A 167 10.65 1.74 -23.79
C LYS A 167 10.30 1.76 -25.30
N PRO A 168 9.24 1.06 -25.79
CA PRO A 168 8.86 1.10 -27.20
C PRO A 168 8.31 2.47 -27.62
N GLU A 169 7.59 3.19 -26.76
CA GLU A 169 7.03 4.50 -27.13
C GLU A 169 8.10 5.58 -27.34
N VAL A 170 9.19 5.54 -26.56
CA VAL A 170 10.35 6.43 -26.76
C VAL A 170 11.08 6.09 -28.07
N THR A 171 11.19 4.80 -28.42
CA THR A 171 11.77 4.37 -29.70
C THR A 171 10.90 4.77 -30.89
N THR A 172 9.58 4.68 -30.79
CA THR A 172 8.65 5.11 -31.85
C THR A 172 8.67 6.63 -32.05
N ARG A 173 8.65 7.43 -30.98
CA ARG A 173 8.74 8.90 -31.08
C ARG A 173 10.08 9.38 -31.64
N ALA A 174 11.18 8.72 -31.30
CA ALA A 174 12.49 9.03 -31.85
C ALA A 174 12.57 8.72 -33.37
N GLY A 175 11.89 7.65 -33.83
CA GLY A 175 11.80 7.32 -35.26
C GLY A 175 10.95 8.28 -36.07
N THR A 176 9.84 8.79 -35.51
CA THR A 176 8.97 9.76 -36.21
C THR A 176 9.56 11.17 -36.32
N LEU A 177 10.55 11.51 -35.48
CA LEU A 177 11.20 12.84 -35.52
C LEU A 177 12.35 12.90 -36.53
N THR A 178 12.79 11.75 -37.06
CA THR A 178 13.82 11.65 -38.11
C THR A 178 13.26 11.38 -39.50
N GLU A 179 11.94 11.38 -39.68
CA GLU A 179 11.33 11.28 -41.01
C GLU A 179 11.33 12.68 -41.64
N PRO A 180 12.14 12.95 -42.69
CA PRO A 180 12.06 14.23 -43.38
C PRO A 180 10.69 14.30 -44.06
N LEU A 181 9.92 15.36 -43.77
CA LEU A 181 8.72 15.69 -44.54
C LEU A 181 9.12 15.85 -46.01
N ASN A 182 8.76 14.85 -46.82
CA ASN A 182 8.84 14.88 -48.28
C ASN A 182 7.51 15.33 -48.86
#